data_AF-A0A4R8LTP4-F1
#
_entry.id   AF-A0A4R8LTP4-F1
#
_cell.length_a   1.000
_cell.length_b   1.000
_cell.length_c   1.000
_cell.angle_alpha   90.00
_cell.angle_beta   90.00
_cell.angle_gamma   90.00
#
_symmetry.space_group_name_H-M   'P 1'
#
loop_
_entity.id
_entity.type
_entity.pdbx_description
1 polymer ?
#
loop_
_entity_poly.entity_id
_entity_poly.type
_entity_poly.pdbx_seq_one_letter_code
_entity_poly.pdbx_strand_id
1 'polypeptide(L)'
;MRWQAEWEHFHASDSGPTPRYGKNPFPKSAKRCKRCKMPSELQFCIVCQTEFVTQARLCFTTVMDAVAIQQEPNRPYEEKRAAYRAAKRRLKNLLDLKSYGVTFEQTPYFRKELRRLRERLKEEKAVAASVAADSEEQKTAAHRQ
;
A
#
# COMPACT_ATOMS: atom_id res chain seq x y z
N MET A 1 -15.82 -8.10 13.75
CA MET A 1 -15.38 -9.36 13.11
C MET A 1 -13.96 -9.19 12.59
N ARG A 2 -13.15 -10.25 12.68
CA ARG A 2 -11.67 -10.24 12.68
C ARG A 2 -11.09 -10.03 11.26
N TRP A 3 -10.56 -8.85 10.96
CA TRP A 3 -9.74 -8.64 9.75
C TRP A 3 -8.54 -9.59 9.70
N GLN A 4 -7.98 -9.99 10.85
CA GLN A 4 -6.97 -11.06 10.94
C GLN A 4 -7.47 -12.41 10.40
N ALA A 5 -8.74 -12.74 10.58
CA ALA A 5 -9.34 -13.95 10.02
C ALA A 5 -9.64 -13.80 8.52
N GLU A 6 -10.04 -12.60 8.07
CA GLU A 6 -10.10 -12.28 6.63
C GLU A 6 -8.69 -12.29 5.97
N TRP A 7 -7.64 -11.97 6.74
CA TRP A 7 -6.22 -11.96 6.36
C TRP A 7 -5.59 -13.37 6.29
N GLU A 8 -5.99 -14.28 7.18
CA GLU A 8 -5.61 -15.70 7.09
C GLU A 8 -6.34 -16.40 5.94
N HIS A 9 -7.65 -16.15 5.80
CA HIS A 9 -8.44 -16.67 4.68
C HIS A 9 -7.93 -16.15 3.31
N PHE A 10 -7.38 -14.93 3.30
CA PHE A 10 -6.76 -14.29 2.14
C PHE A 10 -5.50 -15.00 1.63
N HIS A 11 -4.64 -15.53 2.53
CA HIS A 11 -3.45 -16.29 2.14
C HIS A 11 -3.78 -17.70 1.62
N ALA A 12 -4.90 -18.26 2.08
CA ALA A 12 -5.34 -19.61 1.74
C ALA A 12 -6.23 -19.67 0.48
N SER A 13 -6.54 -18.53 -0.15
CA SER A 13 -7.42 -18.45 -1.32
C SER A 13 -6.62 -18.53 -2.63
N ASP A 14 -6.88 -19.55 -3.45
CA ASP A 14 -6.31 -19.71 -4.80
C ASP A 14 -6.59 -18.52 -5.74
N SER A 15 -7.60 -17.71 -5.44
CA SER A 15 -8.04 -16.56 -6.26
C SER A 15 -7.37 -15.22 -5.93
N GLY A 16 -6.54 -15.17 -4.88
CA GLY A 16 -5.89 -13.96 -4.36
C GLY A 16 -6.85 -12.85 -3.88
N PRO A 17 -6.34 -11.66 -3.51
CA PRO A 17 -7.17 -10.52 -3.10
C PRO A 17 -8.30 -10.25 -4.09
N THR A 18 -9.56 -10.33 -3.67
CA THR A 18 -10.64 -9.70 -4.42
C THR A 18 -10.93 -8.34 -3.80
N PRO A 19 -10.70 -7.23 -4.51
CA PRO A 19 -11.05 -5.90 -4.02
C PRO A 19 -12.54 -5.85 -3.68
N ARG A 20 -12.88 -5.36 -2.48
CA ARG A 20 -14.28 -5.11 -2.13
C ARG A 20 -14.66 -3.72 -2.60
N TYR A 21 -15.60 -3.69 -3.52
CA TYR A 21 -16.17 -2.48 -4.09
C TYR A 21 -17.32 -1.97 -3.22
N GLY A 22 -17.47 -0.65 -3.09
CA GLY A 22 -18.63 -0.08 -2.40
C GLY A 22 -19.96 -0.41 -3.09
N LYS A 23 -21.10 -0.14 -2.43
CA LYS A 23 -22.45 -0.35 -3.00
C LYS A 23 -22.56 0.30 -4.39
N ASN A 24 -22.86 -0.49 -5.43
CA ASN A 24 -22.92 -0.08 -6.84
C ASN A 24 -21.63 0.61 -7.34
N PRO A 25 -20.51 -0.10 -7.53
CA PRO A 25 -19.28 0.53 -8.02
C PRO A 25 -19.42 1.06 -9.46
N PHE A 26 -20.37 0.51 -10.20
CA PHE A 26 -20.62 0.80 -11.60
C PHE A 26 -22.13 0.99 -11.82
N PRO A 27 -22.74 2.16 -11.48
CA PRO A 27 -24.14 2.45 -11.80
C PRO A 27 -24.52 2.29 -13.28
N LYS A 28 -25.85 2.32 -13.53
CA LYS A 28 -26.57 1.95 -14.78
C LYS A 28 -25.94 2.47 -16.08
N SER A 29 -26.21 1.68 -17.13
CA SER A 29 -25.63 1.69 -18.46
C SER A 29 -25.28 3.05 -19.07
N ALA A 30 -24.11 3.10 -19.68
CA ALA A 30 -23.68 4.21 -20.53
C ALA A 30 -23.72 3.75 -22.01
N LYS A 31 -23.65 4.68 -22.96
CA LYS A 31 -23.34 4.33 -24.37
C LYS A 31 -21.83 4.19 -24.60
N ARG A 32 -21.02 4.74 -23.69
CA ARG A 32 -19.55 4.78 -23.74
C ARG A 32 -18.95 4.71 -22.34
N CYS A 33 -17.80 4.04 -22.22
CA CYS A 33 -17.01 3.96 -20.99
C CYS A 33 -16.65 5.37 -20.48
N LYS A 34 -16.87 5.65 -19.19
CA LYS A 34 -16.54 6.97 -18.61
C LYS A 34 -15.06 7.32 -18.67
N ARG A 35 -14.18 6.31 -18.64
CA ARG A 35 -12.72 6.47 -18.69
C ARG A 35 -12.17 6.56 -20.12
N CYS A 36 -12.24 5.48 -20.90
CA CYS A 36 -11.62 5.42 -22.24
C CYS A 36 -12.56 5.80 -23.40
N LYS A 37 -13.84 6.12 -23.13
CA LYS A 37 -14.85 6.51 -24.12
C LYS A 37 -15.22 5.45 -25.17
N MET A 38 -14.69 4.22 -25.08
CA MET A 38 -15.10 3.08 -25.92
C MET A 38 -16.58 2.75 -25.76
N PRO A 39 -17.27 2.28 -26.82
CA PRO A 39 -18.62 1.75 -26.72
C PRO A 39 -18.70 0.66 -25.64
N SER A 40 -19.68 0.77 -24.76
CA SER A 40 -19.84 -0.14 -23.62
C SER A 40 -21.19 0.08 -23.00
N GLU A 41 -21.94 -1.00 -22.77
CA GLU A 41 -23.20 -0.98 -22.01
C GLU A 41 -22.98 -0.82 -20.50
N LEU A 42 -21.72 -0.95 -20.06
CA LEU A 42 -21.29 -0.73 -18.68
C LEU A 42 -20.73 0.69 -18.51
N GLN A 43 -20.82 1.26 -17.30
CA GLN A 43 -20.21 2.56 -16.99
C GLN A 43 -18.70 2.60 -17.27
N PHE A 44 -18.01 1.48 -17.05
CA PHE A 44 -16.65 1.24 -17.50
C PHE A 44 -16.63 -0.02 -18.36
N CYS A 45 -15.95 0.02 -19.49
CA CYS A 45 -15.75 -1.20 -20.27
C CYS A 45 -14.96 -2.24 -19.48
N ILE A 46 -15.09 -3.51 -19.87
CA ILE A 46 -14.40 -4.65 -19.24
C ILE A 46 -12.91 -4.36 -19.04
N VAL A 47 -12.24 -3.80 -20.06
CA VAL A 47 -10.82 -3.44 -19.98
C VAL A 47 -10.52 -2.48 -18.83
N CYS A 48 -11.28 -1.39 -18.71
CA CYS A 48 -11.09 -0.43 -17.62
C CYS A 48 -11.44 -1.01 -16.25
N GLN A 49 -12.45 -1.88 -16.16
CA GLN A 49 -12.79 -2.58 -14.92
C GLN A 49 -11.66 -3.51 -14.50
N THR A 50 -11.15 -4.35 -15.41
CA THR A 50 -10.01 -5.24 -15.16
C THR A 50 -8.79 -4.46 -14.70
N GLU A 51 -8.49 -3.33 -15.32
CA GLU A 51 -7.37 -2.50 -14.90
C GLU A 51 -7.55 -1.95 -13.48
N PHE A 52 -8.76 -1.50 -13.11
CA PHE A 52 -9.05 -1.06 -11.75
C PHE A 52 -8.89 -2.19 -10.73
N VAL A 53 -9.38 -3.40 -11.05
CA VAL A 53 -9.18 -4.60 -10.21
C VAL A 53 -7.69 -4.86 -10.04
N THR A 54 -6.91 -4.85 -11.13
CA THR A 54 -5.47 -5.11 -11.10
C THR A 54 -4.73 -4.07 -10.27
N GLN A 55 -5.02 -2.78 -10.43
CA GLN A 55 -4.39 -1.72 -9.62
C GLN A 55 -4.71 -1.86 -8.14
N ALA A 56 -5.95 -2.24 -7.79
CA ALA A 56 -6.34 -2.50 -6.41
C ALA A 56 -5.59 -3.70 -5.81
N ARG A 57 -5.48 -4.80 -6.56
CA ARG A 57 -4.70 -5.99 -6.18
C ARG A 57 -3.23 -5.65 -5.97
N LEU A 58 -2.62 -4.96 -6.93
CA LEU A 58 -1.22 -4.53 -6.83
C LEU A 58 -0.98 -3.61 -5.64
N CYS A 59 -1.87 -2.63 -5.41
CA CYS A 59 -1.77 -1.76 -4.24
C CYS A 59 -1.86 -2.55 -2.93
N PHE A 60 -2.77 -3.51 -2.86
CA PHE A 60 -2.88 -4.39 -1.70
C PHE A 60 -1.56 -5.14 -1.47
N THR A 61 -1.08 -5.89 -2.46
CA THR A 61 0.15 -6.68 -2.36
C THR A 61 1.33 -5.81 -1.94
N THR A 62 1.54 -4.66 -2.60
CA THR A 62 2.67 -3.79 -2.25
C THR A 62 2.59 -3.22 -0.83
N VAL A 63 1.38 -2.92 -0.33
CA VAL A 63 1.21 -2.48 1.07
C VAL A 63 1.56 -3.61 2.04
N MET A 64 1.15 -4.84 1.73
CA MET A 64 1.45 -6.00 2.57
C MET A 64 2.94 -6.35 2.55
N ASP A 65 3.58 -6.32 1.38
CA ASP A 65 5.02 -6.54 1.26
C ASP A 65 5.80 -5.51 2.10
N ALA A 66 5.37 -4.24 2.06
CA ALA A 66 5.97 -3.20 2.90
C ALA A 66 5.77 -3.44 4.41
N VAL A 67 4.68 -4.08 4.82
CA VAL A 67 4.47 -4.49 6.21
C VAL A 67 5.38 -5.65 6.58
N ALA A 68 5.48 -6.68 5.73
CA ALA A 68 6.33 -7.83 5.97
C ALA A 68 7.82 -7.43 6.05
N ILE A 69 8.30 -6.66 5.08
CA ILE A 69 9.67 -6.13 5.05
C ILE A 69 9.98 -5.29 6.30
N GLN A 70 9.01 -4.52 6.81
CA GLN A 70 9.20 -3.75 8.04
C GLN A 70 9.33 -4.64 9.28
N GLN A 71 8.60 -5.77 9.34
CA GLN A 71 8.61 -6.70 10.47
C GLN A 71 9.89 -7.53 10.53
N GLU A 72 10.58 -7.71 9.41
CA GLU A 72 11.86 -8.41 9.37
C GLU A 72 12.94 -7.58 10.11
N PRO A 73 13.51 -8.11 11.21
CA PRO A 73 14.43 -7.35 12.05
C PRO A 73 15.78 -7.07 11.37
N ASN A 74 16.23 -7.98 10.50
CA ASN A 74 17.54 -7.91 9.86
C ASN A 74 17.54 -7.15 8.52
N ARG A 75 16.38 -6.62 8.08
CA ARG A 75 16.29 -5.88 6.83
C ARG A 75 16.87 -4.47 6.98
N PRO A 76 17.73 -4.02 6.05
CA PRO A 76 18.29 -2.67 6.07
C PRO A 76 17.20 -1.60 6.05
N TYR A 77 17.46 -0.49 6.74
CA TYR A 77 16.57 0.67 6.79
C TYR A 77 16.17 1.18 5.39
N GLU A 78 17.11 1.27 4.45
CA GLU A 78 16.83 1.76 3.10
C GLU A 78 15.89 0.82 2.32
N GLU A 79 15.93 -0.49 2.58
CA GLU A 79 15.02 -1.46 1.96
C GLU A 79 13.59 -1.28 2.51
N LYS A 80 13.46 -1.17 3.83
CA LYS A 80 12.18 -0.86 4.50
C LYS A 80 11.59 0.46 4.00
N ARG A 81 12.43 1.49 3.86
CA ARG A 81 12.07 2.80 3.31
C ARG A 81 11.64 2.73 1.85
N ALA A 82 12.32 1.94 1.02
CA ALA A 82 11.98 1.73 -0.38
C ALA A 82 10.61 1.04 -0.52
N ALA A 83 10.37 -0.01 0.27
CA ALA A 83 9.09 -0.72 0.30
C ALA A 83 7.94 0.21 0.72
N TYR A 84 8.12 1.02 1.77
CA TYR A 84 7.15 2.05 2.16
C TYR A 84 6.86 3.06 1.04
N ARG A 85 7.89 3.55 0.34
CA ARG A 85 7.72 4.50 -0.77
C ARG A 85 6.96 3.88 -1.94
N ALA A 86 7.24 2.61 -2.28
CA ALA A 86 6.53 1.87 -3.31
C ALA A 86 5.04 1.73 -2.94
N ALA A 87 4.75 1.30 -1.71
CA ALA A 87 3.39 1.14 -1.22
C ALA A 87 2.62 2.48 -1.19
N LYS A 88 3.27 3.56 -0.75
CA LYS A 88 2.70 4.91 -0.78
C LYS A 88 2.36 5.37 -2.20
N ARG A 89 3.25 5.11 -3.17
CA ARG A 89 3.02 5.46 -4.58
C ARG A 89 1.83 4.67 -5.15
N ARG A 90 1.75 3.37 -4.86
CA ARG A 90 0.63 2.53 -5.29
C ARG A 90 -0.71 2.99 -4.71
N LEU A 91 -0.75 3.33 -3.42
CA LEU A 91 -1.97 3.88 -2.82
C LEU A 91 -2.38 5.20 -3.45
N LYS A 92 -1.42 6.08 -3.78
CA LYS A 92 -1.74 7.33 -4.51
C LYS A 92 -2.41 7.02 -5.86
N ASN A 93 -1.82 6.15 -6.67
CA ASN A 93 -2.38 5.76 -7.96
C ASN A 93 -3.78 5.13 -7.82
N LEU A 94 -4.01 4.33 -6.77
CA LEU A 94 -5.32 3.76 -6.47
C LEU A 94 -6.35 4.85 -6.11
N LEU A 95 -5.94 5.86 -5.34
CA LEU A 95 -6.80 6.99 -4.96
C LEU A 95 -7.15 7.88 -6.15
N ASP A 96 -6.26 8.01 -7.13
CA ASP A 96 -6.55 8.74 -8.36
C ASP A 96 -7.72 8.11 -9.13
N LEU A 97 -7.97 6.80 -8.96
CA LEU A 97 -9.14 6.13 -9.53
C LEU A 97 -10.48 6.58 -8.91
N LYS A 98 -10.45 7.18 -7.71
CA LYS A 98 -11.64 7.77 -7.09
C LYS A 98 -12.22 8.91 -7.94
N SER A 99 -11.40 9.59 -8.74
CA SER A 99 -11.88 10.61 -9.70
C SER A 99 -12.91 10.05 -10.70
N TYR A 100 -12.89 8.74 -10.95
CA TYR A 100 -13.85 8.04 -11.78
C TYR A 100 -15.06 7.51 -11.00
N GLY A 101 -15.16 7.78 -9.70
CA GLY A 101 -16.25 7.30 -8.83
C GLY A 101 -16.07 5.87 -8.31
N VAL A 102 -14.89 5.27 -8.51
CA VAL A 102 -14.56 3.94 -7.97
C VAL A 102 -14.15 4.08 -6.51
N THR A 103 -14.82 3.36 -5.61
CA THR A 103 -14.50 3.33 -4.18
C THR A 103 -14.10 1.92 -3.75
N PHE A 104 -12.96 1.82 -3.07
CA PHE A 104 -12.46 0.58 -2.48
C PHE A 104 -12.62 0.66 -0.97
N GLU A 105 -13.34 -0.29 -0.38
CA GLU A 105 -13.64 -0.32 1.06
C GLU A 105 -12.36 -0.39 1.91
N GLN A 106 -11.31 -1.00 1.38
CA GLN A 106 -10.04 -1.24 2.05
C GLN A 106 -9.12 0.01 2.08
N THR A 107 -9.47 1.09 1.37
CA THR A 107 -8.65 2.31 1.29
C THR A 107 -8.30 2.93 2.66
N PRO A 108 -9.24 3.07 3.62
CA PRO A 108 -8.94 3.63 4.94
C PRO A 108 -7.90 2.79 5.71
N TYR A 109 -7.92 1.47 5.52
CA TYR A 109 -6.96 0.57 6.14
C TYR A 109 -5.55 0.77 5.58
N PHE A 110 -5.37 0.83 4.26
CA PHE A 110 -4.05 1.10 3.67
C PHE A 110 -3.46 2.43 4.15
N ARG A 111 -4.32 3.45 4.32
CA ARG A 111 -3.89 4.74 4.89
C ARG A 111 -3.41 4.60 6.33
N LYS A 112 -4.08 3.77 7.14
CA LYS A 112 -3.70 3.49 8.53
C LYS A 112 -2.37 2.73 8.60
N GLU A 113 -2.20 1.68 7.81
CA GLU A 113 -0.95 0.90 7.79
C GLU A 113 0.24 1.71 7.27
N LEU A 114 0.07 2.50 6.20
CA LEU A 114 1.14 3.39 5.74
C LEU A 114 1.50 4.48 6.76
N ARG A 115 0.53 4.93 7.59
CA ARG A 115 0.84 5.82 8.70
C ARG A 115 1.70 5.11 9.74
N ARG A 116 1.35 3.88 10.14
CA ARG A 116 2.14 3.07 11.07
C ARG A 116 3.55 2.79 10.56
N LEU A 117 3.69 2.42 9.29
CA LEU A 117 4.99 2.21 8.64
C LEU A 117 5.84 3.47 8.67
N ARG A 118 5.24 4.63 8.37
CA ARG A 118 5.95 5.92 8.42
C ARG A 118 6.49 6.22 9.82
N GLU A 119 5.69 6.03 10.87
CA GLU A 119 6.14 6.32 12.23
C GLU A 119 7.26 5.37 12.67
N ARG A 120 7.13 4.06 12.39
CA ARG A 120 8.23 3.10 12.63
C ARG A 120 9.53 3.45 11.91
N LEU A 121 9.43 3.88 10.65
CA LEU A 121 10.61 4.34 9.89
C LEU A 121 11.22 5.63 10.44
N LYS A 122 10.47 6.47 11.15
CA LYS A 122 11.05 7.63 11.84
C LYS A 122 11.80 7.20 13.09
N GLU A 123 11.21 6.27 13.86
CA GLU A 123 11.83 5.71 15.06
C GLU A 123 13.16 5.00 14.71
N GLU A 124 13.15 4.09 13.72
CA GLU A 124 14.36 3.40 13.26
C GLU A 124 15.44 4.39 12.76
N LYS A 125 15.04 5.46 12.07
CA LYS A 125 15.98 6.49 11.63
C LYS A 125 16.58 7.26 12.81
N ALA A 126 15.78 7.58 13.81
CA ALA A 126 16.23 8.28 15.01
C ALA A 126 17.22 7.42 15.82
N VAL A 127 16.94 6.13 15.98
CA VAL A 127 17.83 5.16 16.64
C VAL A 127 19.14 5.02 15.85
N ALA A 128 19.08 4.90 14.52
CA ALA A 128 20.29 4.83 13.71
C ALA A 128 21.16 6.10 13.84
N ALA A 129 20.52 7.28 13.95
CA ALA A 129 21.23 8.54 14.14
C ALA A 129 21.86 8.66 15.54
N SER A 130 21.18 8.20 16.60
CA SER A 130 21.75 8.22 17.95
C SER A 130 22.94 7.27 18.08
N VAL A 131 22.83 6.04 17.56
CA VAL A 131 23.94 5.06 17.58
C VAL A 131 25.16 5.58 16.81
N ALA A 132 24.95 6.27 15.69
CA ALA A 132 26.04 6.88 14.93
C ALA A 132 26.73 8.00 15.72
N ALA A 133 25.97 8.86 16.40
CA ALA A 133 26.50 9.93 17.24
C ALA A 133 27.32 9.38 18.43
N ASP A 134 26.79 8.38 19.14
CA ASP A 134 27.49 7.73 20.26
C ASP A 134 28.81 7.08 19.80
N SER A 135 28.82 6.51 18.59
CA SER A 135 30.02 5.90 17.99
C SER A 135 31.08 6.93 17.60
N GLU A 136 30.68 8.11 17.13
CA GLU A 136 31.62 9.21 16.84
C GLU A 136 32.19 9.80 18.12
N GLU A 137 31.37 9.99 19.16
CA GLU A 137 31.80 10.47 20.46
C GLU A 137 32.83 9.52 21.10
N GLN A 138 32.57 8.20 21.08
CA GLN A 138 33.53 7.20 21.55
C GLN A 138 34.86 7.21 20.79
N LYS A 139 34.82 7.36 19.46
CA LYS A 139 36.05 7.46 18.64
C LYS A 139 36.85 8.72 18.96
N THR A 140 36.18 9.85 19.15
CA THR A 140 36.86 11.12 19.51
C THR A 140 37.41 11.10 20.94
N ALA A 141 36.74 10.42 21.88
CA ALA A 141 37.25 10.24 23.25
C ALA A 141 38.48 9.32 23.30
N ALA A 142 38.47 8.22 22.54
CA ALA A 142 39.60 7.28 22.47
C ALA A 142 40.86 7.87 21.80
N HIS A 143 40.71 8.85 20.91
CA HIS A 143 41.85 9.52 20.28
C HIS A 143 42.51 10.60 21.17
N ARG A 144 41.87 11.00 22.29
CA ARG A 144 42.36 12.03 23.21
C ARG A 144 43.11 11.45 24.42
N GLN A 145 43.23 10.12 24.53
CA GLN A 145 44.01 9.42 25.56
C GLN A 145 45.33 8.94 24.97
#